data_AF-A0A812UXZ5-F1
#
_entry.id   AF-A0A812UXZ5-F1
#
_cell.length_a   1.000
_cell.length_b   1.000
_cell.length_c   1.000
_cell.angle_alpha   90.00
_cell.angle_beta   90.00
_cell.angle_gamma   90.00
#
_symmetry.space_group_name_H-M   'P 1'
#
loop_
_entity.id
_entity.type
_entity.pdbx_description
1 polymer ?
#
loop_
_entity_poly.entity_id
_entity_poly.type
_entity_poly.pdbx_seq_one_letter_code
_entity_poly.pdbx_strand_id
1 'polypeptide(L)'
;MIPGSILHAPLQVNAYDGDNDAAICLQIAAHNGPREDVERNFADMYRSRWSDATRCSLRQLRLDLVSGSIRSSALGPEAASSFELPSIHPAFVGRRNEYVWTNAAYPSDAAFLNCVERLDMYGNSVDRATFGPSQFAGEPMVIPKASTSEELAAYVCTYVYDSETHTSFLAILDAGNLSAGPLAEVQLPSHVPYSFHGEWVPGAVDVLRLARSEWPST
;
A
#
# COMPACT_ATOMS: atom_id res chain seq x y z
N MET A 1 25.91 -0.41 -6.26
CA MET A 1 25.75 -0.25 -4.80
C MET A 1 27.08 0.17 -4.22
N ILE A 2 27.09 1.15 -3.32
CA ILE A 2 28.26 1.43 -2.50
C ILE A 2 28.36 0.28 -1.47
N PRO A 3 29.52 -0.36 -1.28
CA PRO A 3 29.69 -1.34 -0.21
C PRO A 3 29.31 -0.72 1.14
N GLY A 4 28.33 -1.30 1.84
CA GLY A 4 27.90 -0.86 3.18
C GLY A 4 26.59 -0.09 3.27
N SER A 5 25.93 0.29 2.16
CA SER A 5 24.57 0.85 2.21
C SER A 5 23.54 -0.28 2.28
N ILE A 6 22.97 -0.54 3.47
CA ILE A 6 21.81 -1.42 3.62
C ILE A 6 20.60 -0.66 3.07
N LEU A 7 19.94 -1.24 2.06
CA LEU A 7 18.64 -0.74 1.59
C LEU A 7 17.61 -0.97 2.69
N HIS A 8 16.99 0.09 3.21
CA HIS A 8 15.96 -0.01 4.23
C HIS A 8 14.61 -0.27 3.56
N ALA A 9 14.25 -1.54 3.42
CA ALA A 9 13.05 -2.01 2.74
C ALA A 9 12.08 -2.64 3.76
N PRO A 10 11.13 -1.86 4.31
CA PRO A 10 10.24 -2.35 5.36
C PRO A 10 9.24 -3.39 4.85
N LEU A 11 8.90 -3.34 3.55
CA LEU A 11 7.81 -4.12 2.97
C LEU A 11 8.25 -4.78 1.67
N GLN A 12 8.03 -6.09 1.62
CA GLN A 12 8.07 -6.85 0.37
C GLN A 12 6.71 -6.74 -0.31
N VAL A 13 6.71 -6.30 -1.57
CA VAL A 13 5.49 -6.15 -2.38
C VAL A 13 5.13 -7.50 -3.00
N ASN A 14 6.10 -8.14 -3.65
CA ASN A 14 5.94 -9.44 -4.30
C ASN A 14 7.31 -10.07 -4.59
N ALA A 15 7.34 -11.37 -4.85
CA ALA A 15 8.50 -12.05 -5.40
C ALA A 15 8.05 -13.10 -6.42
N TYR A 16 8.80 -13.28 -7.50
CA TYR A 16 8.48 -14.25 -8.54
C TYR A 16 9.75 -14.69 -9.28
N ASP A 17 9.67 -15.84 -9.95
CA ASP A 17 10.77 -16.36 -10.76
C ASP A 17 11.05 -15.46 -11.98
N GLY A 18 12.32 -15.13 -12.19
CA GLY A 18 12.79 -14.47 -13.40
C GLY A 18 13.03 -15.46 -14.55
N ASP A 19 13.54 -14.96 -15.67
CA ASP A 19 13.73 -15.79 -16.88
C ASP A 19 14.50 -17.10 -16.61
N ASN A 20 13.95 -18.21 -17.11
CA ASN A 20 14.51 -19.57 -17.06
C ASN A 20 14.83 -20.10 -15.65
N ASP A 21 14.09 -19.67 -14.61
CA ASP A 21 14.26 -20.09 -13.20
C ASP A 21 15.69 -19.85 -12.65
N ALA A 22 16.48 -19.05 -13.36
CA ALA A 22 17.87 -18.74 -13.00
C ALA A 22 17.99 -17.46 -12.15
N ALA A 23 16.87 -16.82 -11.86
CA ALA A 23 16.82 -15.60 -11.06
C ALA A 23 15.53 -15.50 -10.25
N ILE A 24 15.59 -14.76 -9.14
CA ILE A 24 14.42 -14.32 -8.38
C ILE A 24 14.28 -12.81 -8.56
N CYS A 25 13.08 -12.36 -8.95
CA CYS A 25 12.70 -10.96 -8.98
C CYS A 25 11.93 -10.63 -7.69
N LEU A 26 12.49 -9.76 -6.86
CA LEU A 26 11.89 -9.30 -5.62
C LEU A 26 11.50 -7.83 -5.77
N GLN A 27 10.22 -7.53 -5.60
CA GLN A 27 9.68 -6.18 -5.54
C GLN A 27 9.55 -5.73 -4.09
N ILE A 28 10.04 -4.53 -3.79
CA ILE A 28 10.06 -3.97 -2.44
C ILE A 28 9.61 -2.52 -2.44
N ALA A 29 8.98 -2.11 -1.34
CA ALA A 29 8.92 -0.72 -0.94
C ALA A 29 10.24 -0.40 -0.21
N ALA A 30 10.99 0.56 -0.70
CA ALA A 30 12.24 0.98 -0.10
C ALA A 30 12.16 2.45 0.30
N HIS A 31 12.57 2.77 1.52
CA HIS A 31 12.64 4.16 1.96
C HIS A 31 13.61 4.96 1.09
N ASN A 32 13.22 6.18 0.75
CA ASN A 32 13.98 7.03 -0.17
C ASN A 32 15.21 7.68 0.47
N GLY A 33 15.17 7.93 1.77
CA GLY A 33 16.19 8.66 2.53
C GLY A 33 16.96 7.82 3.55
N PRO A 34 17.72 8.48 4.43
CA PRO A 34 18.55 7.82 5.44
C PRO A 34 17.72 7.06 6.47
N ARG A 35 18.21 5.88 6.86
CA ARG A 35 17.59 5.03 7.89
C ARG A 35 17.36 5.78 9.22
N GLU A 36 18.31 6.61 9.64
CA GLU A 36 18.23 7.36 10.91
C GLU A 36 17.03 8.34 10.94
N ASP A 37 16.69 8.92 9.79
CA ASP A 37 15.55 9.82 9.68
C ASP A 37 14.22 9.06 9.77
N VAL A 38 14.18 7.90 9.13
CA VAL A 38 13.04 6.98 9.17
C VAL A 38 12.82 6.44 10.59
N GLU A 39 13.87 5.94 11.26
CA GLU A 39 13.78 5.41 12.62
C GLU A 39 13.34 6.49 13.63
N ARG A 40 13.83 7.72 13.47
CA ARG A 40 13.37 8.85 14.28
C ARG A 40 11.88 9.13 14.08
N ASN A 41 11.37 9.02 12.85
CA ASN A 41 9.95 9.19 12.59
C ASN A 41 9.11 8.06 13.23
N PHE A 42 9.57 6.82 13.16
CA PHE A 42 8.89 5.69 13.78
C PHE A 42 8.92 5.71 15.31
N ALA A 43 9.88 6.41 15.94
CA ALA A 43 9.94 6.54 17.40
C ALA A 43 8.74 7.31 17.99
N ASP A 44 8.14 8.25 17.24
CA ASP A 44 6.90 8.95 17.60
C ASP A 44 6.12 9.29 16.33
N MET A 45 5.45 8.28 15.75
CA MET A 45 4.79 8.39 14.44
C MET A 45 3.78 9.54 14.35
N TYR A 46 3.05 9.79 15.45
CA TYR A 46 1.97 10.78 15.49
C TYR A 46 2.47 12.22 15.58
N ARG A 47 3.67 12.45 16.12
CA ARG A 47 4.29 13.78 16.16
C ARG A 47 5.28 14.04 15.04
N SER A 48 5.64 12.99 14.31
CA SER A 48 6.65 13.07 13.27
C SER A 48 6.13 13.76 12.01
N ARG A 49 7.03 14.47 11.34
CA ARG A 49 6.78 15.04 10.02
C ARG A 49 7.28 14.05 8.97
N TRP A 50 6.34 13.53 8.20
CA TRP A 50 6.62 12.62 7.10
C TRP A 50 6.87 13.42 5.82
N SER A 51 7.77 12.92 5.00
CA SER A 51 8.20 13.54 3.74
C SER A 51 8.56 12.45 2.75
N ASP A 52 8.80 12.84 1.50
CA ASP A 52 9.25 11.91 0.47
C ASP A 52 10.48 11.09 0.87
N ALA A 53 11.45 11.72 1.56
CA ALA A 53 12.65 11.06 2.05
C ALA A 53 12.40 10.04 3.16
N THR A 54 11.30 10.14 3.90
CA THR A 54 10.96 9.25 5.03
C THR A 54 9.82 8.29 4.71
N ARG A 55 9.45 8.20 3.43
CA ARG A 55 8.48 7.25 2.86
C ARG A 55 9.16 6.40 1.79
N CYS A 56 8.40 5.49 1.19
CA CYS A 56 8.90 4.52 0.25
C CYS A 56 8.66 4.89 -1.23
N SER A 57 9.52 4.33 -2.09
CA SER A 57 9.30 4.13 -3.53
C SER A 57 9.46 2.65 -3.89
N LEU A 58 8.93 2.24 -5.04
CA LEU A 58 9.07 0.87 -5.53
C LEU A 58 10.46 0.61 -6.12
N ARG A 59 11.06 -0.52 -5.75
CA ARG A 59 12.29 -1.04 -6.34
C ARG A 59 12.15 -2.51 -6.69
N GLN A 60 12.89 -2.93 -7.71
CA GLN A 60 13.10 -4.33 -8.02
C GLN A 60 14.54 -4.74 -7.70
N LEU A 61 14.69 -5.83 -6.97
CA LEU A 61 15.94 -6.56 -6.81
C LEU A 61 15.87 -7.81 -7.69
N ARG A 62 16.83 -7.95 -8.62
CA ARG A 62 17.03 -9.19 -9.38
C ARG A 62 18.20 -9.94 -8.78
N LEU A 63 17.92 -11.09 -8.19
CA LEU A 63 18.91 -12.00 -7.61
C LEU A 63 19.21 -13.07 -8.64
N ASP A 64 20.45 -13.13 -9.12
CA ASP A 64 20.90 -14.12 -10.09
C ASP A 64 21.45 -15.35 -9.35
N LEU A 65 20.79 -16.50 -9.50
CA LEU A 65 21.08 -17.70 -8.72
C LEU A 65 22.32 -18.44 -9.21
N VAL A 66 22.75 -18.19 -10.45
CA VAL A 66 23.94 -18.82 -11.05
C VAL A 66 25.21 -18.09 -10.60
N SER A 67 25.21 -16.76 -10.70
CA SER A 67 26.35 -15.92 -10.35
C SER A 67 26.39 -15.49 -8.88
N GLY A 68 25.27 -15.60 -8.16
CA GLY A 68 25.10 -15.06 -6.81
C GLY A 68 25.04 -13.53 -6.75
N SER A 69 24.87 -12.85 -7.90
CA SER A 69 24.86 -11.39 -7.98
C SER A 69 23.47 -10.80 -7.75
N ILE A 70 23.42 -9.57 -7.24
CA ILE A 70 22.17 -8.82 -7.02
C ILE A 70 22.24 -7.50 -7.78
N ARG A 71 21.18 -7.19 -8.53
CA ARG A 71 20.99 -5.88 -9.18
C ARG A 71 19.74 -5.21 -8.62
N SER A 72 19.83 -3.91 -8.33
CA SER A 72 18.71 -3.10 -7.88
C SER A 72 18.38 -2.05 -8.94
N SER A 73 17.09 -1.86 -9.24
CA SER A 73 16.58 -0.80 -10.09
C SER A 73 15.34 -0.16 -9.49
N ALA A 74 15.05 1.08 -9.86
CA ALA A 74 13.72 1.65 -9.64
C ALA A 74 12.66 0.82 -10.41
N LEU A 75 11.44 0.81 -9.89
CA LEU A 75 10.29 0.13 -10.49
C LEU A 75 9.08 1.05 -10.37
N GLY A 76 8.18 1.02 -11.36
CA GLY A 76 6.99 1.86 -11.33
C GLY A 76 7.14 3.15 -12.12
N PRO A 77 6.05 3.92 -12.21
CA PRO A 77 5.98 5.13 -13.00
C PRO A 77 6.75 6.30 -12.37
N GLU A 78 7.32 7.19 -13.18
CA GLU A 78 8.03 8.38 -12.69
C GLU A 78 7.11 9.34 -11.92
N ALA A 79 5.82 9.32 -12.24
CA ALA A 79 4.80 10.14 -11.60
C ALA A 79 4.26 9.54 -10.28
N ALA A 80 4.77 8.39 -9.82
CA ALA A 80 4.34 7.79 -8.55
C ALA A 80 4.63 8.73 -7.36
N SER A 81 3.70 8.84 -6.42
CA SER A 81 3.97 9.52 -5.16
C SER A 81 4.66 8.58 -4.19
N SER A 82 5.31 9.10 -3.16
CA SER A 82 5.82 8.25 -2.08
C SER A 82 4.68 7.71 -1.21
N PHE A 83 4.87 6.46 -0.78
CA PHE A 83 3.86 5.64 -0.13
C PHE A 83 4.43 4.88 1.07
N GLU A 84 3.60 4.13 1.79
CA GLU A 84 4.06 3.15 2.78
C GLU A 84 3.56 1.75 2.48
N LEU A 85 2.24 1.54 2.34
CA LEU A 85 1.61 0.22 2.39
C LEU A 85 1.18 -0.23 0.97
N PRO A 86 2.06 -0.90 0.19
CA PRO A 86 1.69 -1.43 -1.11
C PRO A 86 0.88 -2.72 -0.97
N SER A 87 0.02 -2.97 -1.95
CA SER A 87 -0.76 -4.19 -2.09
C SER A 87 -0.86 -4.57 -3.56
N ILE A 88 -1.03 -5.86 -3.82
CA ILE A 88 -1.18 -6.41 -5.17
C ILE A 88 -2.44 -7.25 -5.25
N HIS A 89 -2.87 -7.57 -6.47
CA HIS A 89 -3.94 -8.52 -6.66
C HIS A 89 -3.53 -9.91 -6.13
N PRO A 90 -4.29 -10.55 -5.22
CA PRO A 90 -3.85 -11.76 -4.51
C PRO A 90 -3.58 -12.96 -5.43
N ALA A 91 -4.26 -13.05 -6.59
CA ALA A 91 -3.98 -14.08 -7.60
C ALA A 91 -2.57 -14.00 -8.23
N PHE A 92 -1.84 -12.90 -8.00
CA PHE A 92 -0.50 -12.65 -8.55
C PHE A 92 0.60 -12.69 -7.49
N VAL A 93 0.28 -13.04 -6.24
CA VAL A 93 1.31 -13.34 -5.23
C VAL A 93 2.16 -14.51 -5.73
N GLY A 94 3.49 -14.34 -5.73
CA GLY A 94 4.41 -15.35 -6.26
C GLY A 94 4.57 -15.33 -7.79
N ARG A 95 3.87 -14.43 -8.49
CA ARG A 95 3.86 -14.32 -9.97
C ARG A 95 4.16 -12.89 -10.38
N ARG A 96 4.59 -12.69 -11.63
CA ARG A 96 4.76 -11.34 -12.16
C ARG A 96 3.41 -10.63 -12.22
N ASN A 97 3.26 -9.56 -11.44
CA ASN A 97 2.14 -8.63 -11.48
C ASN A 97 2.50 -7.37 -12.31
N GLU A 98 1.50 -6.68 -12.82
CA GLU A 98 1.60 -5.42 -13.56
C GLU A 98 1.23 -4.20 -12.72
N TYR A 99 0.28 -4.36 -11.79
CA TYR A 99 -0.23 -3.29 -10.97
C TYR A 99 0.12 -3.45 -9.49
N VAL A 100 0.33 -2.30 -8.83
CA VAL A 100 0.47 -2.18 -7.37
C VAL A 100 -0.45 -1.05 -6.91
N TRP A 101 -1.21 -1.29 -5.84
CA TRP A 101 -1.99 -0.26 -5.18
C TRP A 101 -1.29 0.20 -3.92
N THR A 102 -1.26 1.50 -3.66
CA THR A 102 -0.58 2.08 -2.50
C THR A 102 -1.45 3.14 -1.85
N ASN A 103 -1.31 3.34 -0.53
CA ASN A 103 -1.66 4.63 0.04
C ASN A 103 -0.54 5.63 -0.28
N ALA A 104 -0.85 6.86 -0.65
CA ALA A 104 0.20 7.79 -1.02
C ALA A 104 -0.05 9.21 -0.52
N ALA A 105 1.02 10.00 -0.51
CA ALA A 105 1.00 11.41 -0.18
C ALA A 105 1.02 12.24 -1.47
N TYR A 106 -0.14 12.78 -1.86
CA TYR A 106 -0.30 13.55 -3.08
C TYR A 106 -1.06 14.88 -2.83
N PRO A 107 -0.58 16.03 -3.35
CA PRO A 107 0.71 16.24 -4.03
C PRO A 107 1.91 15.97 -3.12
N SER A 108 3.14 16.06 -3.64
CA SER A 108 4.36 15.63 -2.94
C SER A 108 4.64 16.36 -1.61
N ASP A 109 4.01 17.50 -1.38
CA ASP A 109 4.05 18.27 -0.13
C ASP A 109 2.91 17.93 0.85
N ALA A 110 2.08 16.92 0.55
CA ALA A 110 1.06 16.41 1.46
C ALA A 110 1.70 15.94 2.78
N ALA A 111 1.13 16.44 3.88
CA ALA A 111 1.65 16.18 5.22
C ALA A 111 1.62 14.69 5.59
N PHE A 112 0.65 13.95 5.05
CA PHE A 112 0.47 12.53 5.32
C PHE A 112 -0.21 11.82 4.15
N LEU A 113 -0.41 10.50 4.28
CA LEU A 113 -0.95 9.62 3.25
C LEU A 113 -2.46 9.92 3.08
N ASN A 114 -2.83 10.57 1.98
CA ASN A 114 -4.15 11.19 1.76
C ASN A 114 -4.87 10.70 0.49
N CYS A 115 -4.31 9.74 -0.22
CA CYS A 115 -4.93 9.14 -1.39
C CYS A 115 -4.60 7.65 -1.51
N VAL A 116 -5.33 6.97 -2.40
CA VAL A 116 -4.95 5.65 -2.92
C VAL A 116 -4.46 5.83 -4.36
N GLU A 117 -3.29 5.27 -4.70
CA GLU A 117 -2.77 5.23 -6.06
C GLU A 117 -2.78 3.79 -6.60
N ARG A 118 -3.02 3.66 -7.90
CA ARG A 118 -2.66 2.47 -8.68
C ARG A 118 -1.47 2.83 -9.55
N LEU A 119 -0.41 2.06 -9.42
CA LEU A 119 0.82 2.17 -10.19
C LEU A 119 0.79 1.11 -11.30
N ASP A 120 0.85 1.54 -12.55
CA ASP A 120 1.13 0.67 -13.70
C ASP A 120 2.65 0.58 -13.87
N MET A 121 3.23 -0.55 -13.47
CA MET A 121 4.68 -0.69 -13.36
C MET A 121 5.39 -0.73 -14.71
N TYR A 122 4.68 -0.98 -15.80
CA TYR A 122 5.28 -1.18 -17.13
C TYR A 122 4.71 -0.23 -18.19
N GLY A 123 3.44 0.18 -18.08
CA GLY A 123 2.83 1.21 -18.91
C GLY A 123 3.14 2.64 -18.45
N ASN A 124 3.84 2.81 -17.32
CA ASN A 124 4.32 4.10 -16.81
C ASN A 124 3.19 5.11 -16.55
N SER A 125 2.09 4.65 -15.94
CA SER A 125 0.93 5.48 -15.60
C SER A 125 0.51 5.35 -14.13
N VAL A 126 -0.15 6.39 -13.62
CA VAL A 126 -0.73 6.42 -12.27
C VAL A 126 -2.19 6.83 -12.37
N ASP A 127 -3.05 6.12 -11.65
CA ASP A 127 -4.45 6.51 -11.40
C ASP A 127 -4.65 6.71 -9.88
N ARG A 128 -5.51 7.64 -9.48
CA ARG A 128 -5.59 8.09 -8.07
C ARG A 128 -7.01 8.32 -7.61
N ALA A 129 -7.32 7.82 -6.42
CA ALA A 129 -8.47 8.27 -5.64
C ALA A 129 -7.99 9.23 -4.56
N THR A 130 -8.20 10.54 -4.78
CA THR A 130 -7.91 11.59 -3.79
C THR A 130 -9.13 11.85 -2.91
N PHE A 131 -8.91 12.00 -1.61
CA PHE A 131 -9.95 12.31 -0.64
C PHE A 131 -9.95 13.81 -0.27
N GLY A 132 -10.82 14.19 0.66
CA GLY A 132 -10.88 15.57 1.19
C GLY A 132 -9.57 16.02 1.85
N PRO A 133 -9.38 17.34 2.06
CA PRO A 133 -8.12 17.89 2.59
C PRO A 133 -7.79 17.47 4.03
N SER A 134 -8.78 17.01 4.79
CA SER A 134 -8.66 16.47 6.15
C SER A 134 -8.65 14.94 6.19
N GLN A 135 -8.63 14.27 5.03
CA GLN A 135 -8.89 12.84 4.91
C GLN A 135 -7.62 12.05 4.57
N PHE A 136 -7.39 10.98 5.32
CA PHE A 136 -6.14 10.21 5.29
C PHE A 136 -6.43 8.73 5.06
N ALA A 137 -5.78 8.16 4.05
CA ALA A 137 -6.01 6.78 3.61
C ALA A 137 -5.07 5.79 4.31
N GLY A 138 -5.65 4.67 4.77
CA GLY A 138 -4.92 3.50 5.24
C GLY A 138 -4.49 2.58 4.11
N GLU A 139 -4.04 1.37 4.45
CA GLU A 139 -3.67 0.33 3.48
C GLU A 139 -4.79 0.06 2.46
N PRO A 140 -4.50 0.06 1.14
CA PRO A 140 -5.46 -0.36 0.13
C PRO A 140 -5.55 -1.88 0.05
N MET A 141 -6.66 -2.46 0.49
CA MET A 141 -6.94 -3.88 0.39
C MET A 141 -7.52 -4.23 -0.99
N VAL A 142 -6.83 -5.04 -1.78
CA VAL A 142 -7.26 -5.45 -3.13
C VAL A 142 -8.14 -6.71 -3.05
N ILE A 143 -9.39 -6.59 -3.48
CA ILE A 143 -10.40 -7.65 -3.38
C ILE A 143 -10.82 -8.08 -4.80
N PRO A 144 -10.50 -9.31 -5.25
CA PRO A 144 -10.86 -9.77 -6.59
C PRO A 144 -12.37 -9.74 -6.85
N LYS A 145 -12.79 -9.29 -8.04
CA LYS A 145 -14.16 -9.49 -8.53
C LYS A 145 -14.35 -10.98 -8.83
N ALA A 146 -15.57 -11.48 -8.64
CA ALA A 146 -15.87 -12.89 -8.90
C ALA A 146 -15.62 -13.27 -10.36
N SER A 147 -15.21 -14.52 -10.59
CA SER A 147 -15.16 -15.17 -11.92
C SER A 147 -14.08 -14.68 -12.90
N THR A 148 -13.11 -13.89 -12.46
CA THR A 148 -11.96 -13.47 -13.27
C THR A 148 -10.70 -13.36 -12.41
N SER A 149 -9.54 -13.52 -13.05
CA SER A 149 -8.22 -13.32 -12.45
C SER A 149 -7.45 -12.19 -13.14
N GLU A 150 -8.14 -11.31 -13.86
CA GLU A 150 -7.53 -10.09 -14.40
C GLU A 150 -7.17 -9.14 -13.25
N GLU A 151 -5.94 -8.60 -13.23
CA GLU A 151 -5.46 -7.78 -12.11
C GLU A 151 -6.36 -6.58 -11.81
N LEU A 152 -6.88 -5.91 -12.85
CA LEU A 152 -7.74 -4.74 -12.70
C LEU A 152 -9.19 -5.10 -12.36
N ALA A 153 -9.59 -6.36 -12.49
CA ALA A 153 -10.92 -6.81 -12.13
C ALA A 153 -11.01 -7.06 -10.62
N ALA A 154 -10.81 -6.00 -9.85
CA ALA A 154 -10.86 -6.00 -8.40
C ALA A 154 -11.60 -4.75 -7.87
N TYR A 155 -11.94 -4.80 -6.59
CA TYR A 155 -12.23 -3.63 -5.78
C TYR A 155 -11.01 -3.28 -4.95
N VAL A 156 -10.90 -2.02 -4.55
CA VAL A 156 -9.98 -1.60 -3.49
C VAL A 156 -10.77 -1.07 -2.33
N CYS A 157 -10.53 -1.61 -1.14
CA CYS A 157 -11.10 -1.13 0.11
C CYS A 157 -10.02 -0.42 0.93
N THR A 158 -10.31 0.75 1.48
CA THR A 158 -9.41 1.42 2.42
C THR A 158 -10.21 2.16 3.48
N TYR A 159 -9.72 2.15 4.72
CA TYR A 159 -10.24 3.05 5.75
C TYR A 159 -9.68 4.45 5.50
N VAL A 160 -10.57 5.43 5.54
CA VAL A 160 -10.23 6.84 5.42
C VAL A 160 -10.58 7.52 6.73
N TYR A 161 -9.58 8.09 7.39
CA TYR A 161 -9.75 8.90 8.60
C TYR A 161 -9.97 10.35 8.24
N ASP A 162 -11.02 10.97 8.76
CA ASP A 162 -11.28 12.40 8.62
C ASP A 162 -10.94 13.14 9.92
N SER A 163 -9.90 13.98 9.86
CA SER A 163 -9.44 14.73 11.03
C SER A 163 -10.36 15.87 11.44
N GLU A 164 -11.22 16.35 10.54
CA GLU A 164 -12.16 17.45 10.85
C GLU A 164 -13.31 16.95 11.73
N THR A 165 -13.84 15.77 11.41
CA THR A 165 -14.96 15.16 12.15
C THR A 165 -14.51 14.17 13.21
N HIS A 166 -13.23 13.78 13.20
CA HIS A 166 -12.68 12.71 14.04
C HIS A 166 -13.46 11.39 13.90
N THR A 167 -13.81 11.07 12.65
CA THR A 167 -14.49 9.82 12.28
C THR A 167 -13.73 9.11 11.16
N SER A 168 -14.21 7.94 10.75
CA SER A 168 -13.67 7.24 9.61
C SER A 168 -14.78 6.66 8.76
N PHE A 169 -14.46 6.38 7.51
CA PHE A 169 -15.33 5.62 6.61
C PHE A 169 -14.50 4.57 5.88
N LEU A 170 -15.16 3.50 5.43
CA LEU A 170 -14.57 2.54 4.51
C LEU A 170 -14.92 2.97 3.09
N ALA A 171 -13.92 3.35 2.29
CA ALA A 171 -14.07 3.63 0.87
C ALA A 171 -13.96 2.32 0.08
N ILE A 172 -14.90 2.09 -0.84
CA ILE A 172 -14.88 0.98 -1.79
C ILE A 172 -14.70 1.57 -3.19
N LEU A 173 -13.60 1.26 -3.84
CA LEU A 173 -13.15 1.83 -5.11
C LEU A 173 -13.17 0.76 -6.21
N ASP A 174 -13.31 1.17 -7.46
CA ASP A 174 -12.99 0.29 -8.60
C ASP A 174 -11.46 0.28 -8.80
N ALA A 175 -10.82 -0.88 -8.65
CA ALA A 175 -9.37 -1.01 -8.83
C ALA A 175 -8.91 -0.57 -10.23
N GLY A 176 -9.78 -0.70 -11.22
CA GLY A 176 -9.58 -0.31 -12.62
C GLY A 176 -9.74 1.19 -12.90
N ASN A 177 -10.39 1.96 -12.01
CA ASN A 177 -10.71 3.37 -12.25
C ASN A 177 -10.85 4.13 -10.91
N LEU A 178 -9.71 4.40 -10.25
CA LEU A 178 -9.66 5.05 -8.94
C LEU A 178 -10.11 6.51 -9.02
N SER A 179 -9.77 7.21 -10.10
CA SER A 179 -10.12 8.63 -10.29
C SER A 179 -11.61 8.91 -10.47
N ALA A 180 -12.44 7.88 -10.70
CA ALA A 180 -13.89 8.00 -10.61
C ALA A 180 -14.40 8.20 -9.17
N GLY A 181 -13.54 7.99 -8.16
CA GLY A 181 -13.88 8.07 -6.75
C GLY A 181 -14.55 6.80 -6.21
N PRO A 182 -14.99 6.82 -4.94
CA PRO A 182 -15.64 5.69 -4.29
C PRO A 182 -16.92 5.26 -5.02
N LEU A 183 -17.03 3.97 -5.31
CA LEU A 183 -18.29 3.32 -5.68
C LEU A 183 -19.28 3.34 -4.51
N ALA A 184 -18.75 3.25 -3.29
CA ALA A 184 -19.50 3.33 -2.05
C ALA A 184 -18.60 3.79 -0.89
N GLU A 185 -19.22 4.43 0.10
CA GLU A 185 -18.59 4.78 1.37
C GLU A 185 -19.45 4.23 2.52
N VAL A 186 -18.83 3.49 3.43
CA VAL A 186 -19.49 3.00 4.65
C VAL A 186 -19.02 3.86 5.82
N GLN A 187 -19.88 4.77 6.26
CA GLN A 187 -19.60 5.67 7.37
C GLN A 187 -19.54 4.90 8.70
N LEU A 188 -18.51 5.15 9.51
CA LEU A 188 -18.35 4.53 10.82
C LEU A 188 -18.74 5.52 11.93
N PRO A 189 -19.28 5.04 13.07
CA PRO A 189 -19.71 5.91 14.17
C PRO A 189 -18.55 6.52 14.96
N SER A 190 -17.31 6.09 14.72
CA SER A 190 -16.09 6.56 15.37
C SER A 190 -14.91 6.49 14.42
N HIS A 191 -13.80 7.15 14.77
CA HIS A 191 -12.56 6.95 14.05
C HIS A 191 -12.04 5.52 14.22
N VAL A 192 -11.37 5.03 13.18
CA VAL A 192 -10.46 3.89 13.26
C VAL A 192 -9.06 4.47 13.44
N PRO A 193 -8.33 4.14 14.52
CA PRO A 193 -6.94 4.55 14.66
C PRO A 193 -6.15 4.12 13.42
N TYR A 194 -5.19 4.94 12.98
CA TYR A 194 -4.38 4.62 11.82
C TYR A 194 -3.74 3.23 12.00
N SER A 195 -4.22 2.28 11.21
CA SER A 195 -3.86 0.87 11.31
C SER A 195 -2.79 0.50 10.28
N PHE A 196 -2.17 -0.66 10.48
CA PHE A 196 -1.21 -1.21 9.53
C PHE A 196 -1.93 -2.14 8.56
N HIS A 197 -1.87 -3.44 8.81
CA HIS A 197 -2.29 -4.45 7.85
C HIS A 197 -3.70 -4.99 8.11
N GLY A 198 -4.37 -5.40 7.04
CA GLY A 198 -5.59 -6.19 7.07
C GLY A 198 -5.59 -7.24 5.95
N GLU A 199 -6.54 -8.19 6.02
CA GLU A 199 -6.71 -9.22 5.00
C GLU A 199 -8.20 -9.39 4.69
N TRP A 200 -8.52 -9.63 3.42
CA TRP A 200 -9.86 -10.03 3.00
C TRP A 200 -9.99 -11.55 3.00
N VAL A 201 -11.00 -12.07 3.69
CA VAL A 201 -11.32 -13.50 3.67
C VAL A 201 -12.66 -13.71 2.98
N PRO A 202 -12.71 -14.40 1.82
CA PRO A 202 -13.97 -14.73 1.15
C PRO A 202 -14.86 -15.63 2.00
N GLY A 203 -16.17 -15.32 2.05
CA GLY A 203 -17.18 -16.16 2.68
C GLY A 203 -17.56 -15.73 4.10
N ALA A 204 -18.77 -16.13 4.51
CA ALA A 204 -19.32 -15.84 5.83
C ALA A 204 -18.46 -16.55 6.89
N VAL A 205 -17.50 -15.83 7.45
CA VAL A 205 -17.16 -16.07 8.85
C VAL A 205 -18.47 -15.89 9.61
N ASP A 206 -18.96 -16.97 10.22
CA ASP A 206 -19.72 -16.84 11.47
C ASP A 206 -18.80 -16.03 12.37
N VAL A 207 -19.01 -14.71 12.37
CA VAL A 207 -18.25 -13.80 13.20
C VAL A 207 -18.37 -14.37 14.59
N LEU A 208 -17.22 -14.76 15.17
CA LEU A 208 -17.10 -15.11 16.57
C LEU A 208 -18.10 -14.26 17.33
N ARG A 209 -19.10 -14.90 17.95
CA ARG A 209 -19.94 -14.23 18.94
C ARG A 209 -18.96 -13.69 19.98
N LEU A 210 -18.55 -12.44 19.83
CA LEU A 210 -18.02 -11.65 20.93
C LEU A 210 -19.17 -11.69 21.93
N ALA A 211 -19.02 -12.56 22.92
CA ALA A 211 -19.89 -12.57 24.07
C ALA A 211 -19.99 -11.11 24.52
N ARG A 212 -21.23 -10.63 24.66
CA ARG A 212 -21.50 -9.35 25.30
C ARG A 212 -20.93 -9.43 26.71
N SER A 213 -19.66 -9.10 26.91
CA SER A 213 -19.19 -8.58 28.18
C SER A 213 -19.50 -7.09 28.12
N GLU A 214 -20.50 -6.70 28.89
CA GLU A 214 -20.87 -5.33 29.17
C GLU A 214 -19.61 -4.50 29.40
N TRP A 215 -19.43 -3.45 28.61
CA TRP A 215 -18.42 -2.44 28.90
C TRP A 215 -18.86 -1.71 30.18
N PRO A 216 -18.07 -1.72 31.26
CA PRO A 216 -18.43 -0.95 32.45
C PRO A 216 -18.34 0.53 32.11
N SER A 217 -19.46 1.23 32.32
CA SER A 217 -19.52 2.68 32.31
C SER A 217 -18.68 3.24 33.46
N THR A 218 -17.67 4.04 33.14
CA THR A 218 -17.15 5.11 33.99
C THR A 218 -16.79 6.31 33.14
#